data_AF-A0AA35XCH5-F1
#
_entry.id   AF-A0AA35XCH5-F1
#
_cell.length_a   1.000
_cell.length_b   1.000
_cell.length_c   1.000
_cell.angle_alpha   90.00
_cell.angle_beta   90.00
_cell.angle_gamma   90.00
#
_symmetry.space_group_name_H-M   'P 1'
#
loop_
_entity.id
_entity.type
_entity.pdbx_description
1 polymer ?
#
loop_
_entity_poly.entity_id
_entity_poly.type
_entity_poly.pdbx_seq_one_letter_code
_entity_poly.pdbx_strand_id
1 'polypeptide(L)'
;MLHLFMAHPGPATVGSEEGEEGGSEAESEGGEEEGEDKRLSPDECAKRRKWEREQEELKERLEVEDGEEVASWEGDTLPFARLTTIAGVDISFDKAHPDHACAMLTVLTYPQLKVVHESRAVVEMREPYIPGFLAFREVDFLLERLREVQRQHPQHYPQVILVDGNGILHPRGFGLASHLGVLADIPMWGGQETHTTWTASRRALTTNKESRLS
;
A
#
# COMPACT_ATOMS: atom_id res chain seq x y z
N MET A 1 -0.29 -15.10 21.86
CA MET A 1 -1.60 -14.56 21.47
C MET A 1 -1.55 -14.18 19.98
N LEU A 2 -1.18 -15.16 19.14
CA LEU A 2 -1.78 -15.45 17.83
C LEU A 2 -2.90 -16.49 18.13
N HIS A 3 -3.88 -16.88 17.31
CA HIS A 3 -4.10 -17.00 15.87
C HIS A 3 -5.63 -17.16 15.72
N LEU A 4 -6.22 -16.83 14.56
CA LEU A 4 -7.12 -17.82 13.95
C LEU A 4 -7.09 -17.74 12.42
N PHE A 5 -6.27 -18.62 11.85
CA PHE A 5 -6.64 -19.37 10.64
C PHE A 5 -7.76 -20.34 11.03
N MET A 6 -8.83 -20.41 10.25
CA MET A 6 -9.61 -21.65 10.07
C MET A 6 -10.11 -21.68 8.62
N ALA A 7 -9.34 -22.34 7.76
CA ALA A 7 -9.89 -23.06 6.62
C ALA A 7 -10.20 -24.48 7.09
N HIS A 8 -11.38 -25.00 6.75
CA HIS A 8 -11.65 -26.44 6.76
C HIS A 8 -12.29 -26.85 5.42
N PRO A 9 -11.80 -27.93 4.78
CA PRO A 9 -12.31 -28.41 3.51
C PRO A 9 -13.51 -29.36 3.72
N GLY A 10 -14.56 -29.19 2.92
CA GLY A 10 -15.67 -30.13 2.76
C GLY A 10 -15.69 -30.69 1.32
N PRO A 11 -16.19 -31.91 1.10
CA PRO A 11 -15.81 -32.72 -0.06
C PRO A 11 -16.52 -32.27 -1.34
N ALA A 12 -15.74 -32.07 -2.40
CA ALA A 12 -16.27 -31.99 -3.75
C ALA A 12 -16.39 -33.41 -4.33
N THR A 13 -17.62 -33.86 -4.53
CA THR A 13 -17.96 -34.95 -5.45
C THR A 13 -18.60 -34.37 -6.70
N VAL A 14 -18.52 -35.16 -7.79
CA VAL A 14 -19.06 -34.93 -9.14
C VAL A 14 -18.16 -34.00 -9.97
N GLY A 15 -17.77 -34.33 -11.19
CA GLY A 15 -18.12 -35.41 -12.10
C GLY A 15 -17.35 -35.13 -13.38
N SER A 16 -16.89 -36.19 -14.02
CA SER A 16 -16.32 -36.20 -15.36
C SER A 16 -17.21 -35.47 -16.37
N GLU A 17 -16.65 -34.54 -17.13
CA GLU A 17 -17.00 -34.35 -18.54
C GLU A 17 -15.84 -33.64 -19.25
N GLU A 18 -15.40 -34.30 -20.32
CA GLU A 18 -14.33 -33.90 -21.22
C GLU A 18 -14.78 -32.71 -22.08
N GLY A 19 -13.84 -31.81 -22.36
CA GLY A 19 -14.02 -30.70 -23.28
C GLY A 19 -12.66 -30.10 -23.62
N GLU A 20 -12.00 -30.71 -24.61
CA GLU A 20 -10.89 -30.09 -25.33
C GLU A 20 -11.38 -28.81 -26.00
N GLU A 21 -10.72 -27.69 -25.77
CA GLU A 21 -10.59 -26.64 -26.78
C GLU A 21 -9.34 -25.80 -26.47
N GLY A 22 -8.38 -25.85 -27.40
CA GLY A 22 -7.09 -25.19 -27.29
C GLY A 22 -7.20 -23.68 -27.39
N GLY A 23 -6.55 -22.99 -26.46
CA GLY A 23 -6.23 -21.58 -26.54
C GLY A 23 -4.80 -21.41 -26.04
N SER A 24 -3.92 -20.91 -26.89
CA SER A 24 -2.51 -20.67 -26.57
C SER A 24 -2.39 -19.62 -25.46
N GLU A 25 -2.12 -20.06 -24.23
CA GLU A 25 -1.61 -19.20 -23.18
C GLU A 25 -0.10 -19.05 -23.39
N ALA A 26 0.30 -17.85 -23.79
CA ALA A 26 1.69 -17.45 -23.79
C ALA A 26 2.16 -17.40 -22.33
N GLU A 27 3.00 -18.35 -21.96
CA GLU A 27 3.76 -18.35 -20.71
C GLU A 27 4.49 -17.00 -20.61
N SER A 28 4.05 -16.16 -19.66
CA SER A 28 4.80 -14.96 -19.30
C SER A 28 6.00 -15.43 -18.49
N GLU A 29 7.12 -15.66 -19.18
CA GLU A 29 8.43 -15.74 -18.55
C GLU A 29 8.64 -14.43 -17.77
N GLY A 30 8.41 -14.50 -16.46
CA GLY A 30 8.85 -13.49 -15.52
C GLY A 30 10.36 -13.50 -15.53
N GLY A 31 10.94 -12.55 -16.26
CA GLY A 31 12.36 -12.24 -16.18
C GLY A 31 12.68 -11.72 -14.78
N GLU A 32 12.92 -12.63 -13.84
CA GLU A 32 13.79 -12.37 -12.71
C GLU A 32 15.18 -12.14 -13.29
N GLU A 33 15.51 -10.89 -13.64
CA GLU A 33 16.90 -10.49 -13.77
C GLU A 33 17.53 -10.61 -12.38
N GLU A 34 18.13 -11.78 -12.12
CA GLU A 34 19.03 -12.03 -11.00
C GLU A 34 20.01 -10.86 -10.91
N GLY A 35 19.87 -10.07 -9.85
CA GLY A 35 20.71 -8.90 -9.63
C GLY A 35 22.18 -9.30 -9.55
N GLU A 36 22.95 -8.93 -10.57
CA GLU A 36 24.40 -8.78 -10.44
C GLU A 36 24.65 -7.94 -9.17
N ASP A 37 25.54 -8.39 -8.29
CA ASP A 37 26.00 -7.65 -7.11
C ASP A 37 26.80 -6.41 -7.56
N LYS A 38 26.07 -5.44 -8.10
CA LYS A 38 26.59 -4.21 -8.66
C LYS A 38 27.01 -3.35 -7.50
N ARG A 39 28.32 -3.28 -7.29
CA ARG A 39 28.93 -2.42 -6.28
C ARG A 39 28.43 -0.98 -6.46
N LEU A 40 27.72 -0.47 -5.46
CA LEU A 40 27.21 0.90 -5.44
C LEU A 40 28.35 1.90 -5.68
N SER A 41 28.06 2.93 -6.49
CA SER A 41 28.95 4.08 -6.68
C SER A 41 29.14 4.87 -5.37
N PRO A 42 30.17 5.74 -5.27
CA PRO A 42 30.35 6.61 -4.11
C PRO A 42 29.11 7.47 -3.78
N ASP A 43 28.43 7.98 -4.81
CA ASP A 43 27.24 8.81 -4.67
C ASP A 43 26.04 7.99 -4.17
N GLU A 44 25.84 6.78 -4.69
CA GLU A 44 24.82 5.85 -4.20
C GLU A 44 25.10 5.40 -2.77
N CYS A 45 26.37 5.21 -2.39
CA CYS A 45 26.75 4.92 -1.00
C CYS A 45 26.42 6.09 -0.06
N ALA A 46 26.70 7.32 -0.47
CA ALA A 46 26.34 8.51 0.31
C ALA A 46 24.81 8.65 0.44
N LYS A 47 24.08 8.43 -0.65
CA LYS A 47 22.62 8.46 -0.70
C LYS A 47 21.99 7.37 0.17
N ARG A 48 22.48 6.13 0.07
CA ARG A 48 22.08 5.02 0.95
C ARG A 48 22.25 5.39 2.42
N ARG A 49 23.40 5.94 2.84
CA ARG A 49 23.62 6.35 4.24
C ARG A 49 22.65 7.43 4.69
N LYS A 50 22.26 8.35 3.79
CA LYS A 50 21.25 9.37 4.08
C LYS A 50 19.89 8.70 4.29
N TRP A 51 19.46 7.87 3.35
CA TRP A 51 18.19 7.17 3.42
C TRP A 51 18.09 6.21 4.60
N GLU A 52 19.19 5.56 5.00
CA GLU A 52 19.23 4.74 6.22
C GLU A 52 18.84 5.55 7.46
N ARG A 53 19.39 6.77 7.63
CA ARG A 53 19.03 7.64 8.76
C ARG A 53 17.58 8.07 8.71
N GLU A 54 17.14 8.51 7.53
CA GLU A 54 15.76 8.98 7.34
C GLU A 54 14.74 7.85 7.56
N GLN A 55 15.04 6.63 7.15
CA GLN A 55 14.21 5.45 7.44
C GLN A 55 14.08 5.20 8.94
N GLU A 56 15.17 5.24 9.69
CA GLU A 56 15.13 5.03 11.15
C GLU A 56 14.35 6.16 11.85
N GLU A 57 14.59 7.42 11.47
CA GLU A 57 13.85 8.57 12.00
C GLU A 57 12.34 8.49 11.74
N LEU A 58 11.94 8.04 10.55
CA LEU A 58 10.52 7.86 10.22
C LEU A 58 9.93 6.63 10.90
N LYS A 59 10.71 5.56 11.04
CA LYS A 59 10.28 4.33 11.71
C LYS A 59 9.98 4.54 13.19
N GLU A 60 10.66 5.46 13.87
CA GLU A 60 10.34 5.86 15.25
C GLU A 60 8.91 6.42 15.39
N ARG A 61 8.30 6.88 14.29
CA ARG A 61 6.92 7.40 14.26
C ARG A 61 5.90 6.35 13.85
N LEU A 62 6.33 5.13 13.53
CA LEU A 62 5.45 4.07 13.07
C LEU A 62 4.64 3.49 14.23
N GLU A 63 3.33 3.39 14.04
CA GLU A 63 2.43 2.73 14.98
C GLU A 63 1.96 1.41 14.34
N VAL A 64 2.07 0.31 15.07
CA VAL A 64 1.72 -1.05 14.58
C VAL A 64 0.56 -1.66 15.34
N GLU A 65 0.06 -0.95 16.34
CA GLU A 65 -1.11 -1.33 17.13
C GLU A 65 -2.30 -0.47 16.68
N ASP A 66 -3.47 -1.09 16.67
CA ASP A 66 -4.71 -0.39 16.42
C ASP A 66 -5.01 0.56 17.58
N GLY A 67 -5.31 1.83 17.28
CA GLY A 67 -5.80 2.76 18.29
C GLY A 67 -7.14 2.31 18.87
N GLU A 68 -7.49 2.79 20.07
CA GLU A 68 -8.73 2.40 20.77
C GLU A 68 -10.02 2.59 19.93
N GLU A 69 -10.03 3.55 19.00
CA GLU A 69 -11.14 3.80 18.08
C GLU A 69 -11.26 2.80 16.92
N VAL A 70 -10.18 2.11 16.58
CA VAL A 70 -10.12 1.00 15.62
C VAL A 70 -10.48 -0.31 16.33
N ALA A 71 -10.05 -0.47 17.58
CA ALA A 71 -10.40 -1.61 18.44
C ALA A 71 -11.89 -1.64 18.83
N SER A 72 -12.60 -0.50 18.81
CA SER A 72 -14.06 -0.45 19.04
C SER A 72 -14.90 -0.93 17.85
N TRP A 73 -14.28 -1.58 16.86
CA TRP A 73 -14.95 -2.15 15.71
C TRP A 73 -15.51 -3.56 15.95
N GLU A 74 -15.32 -4.12 17.14
CA GLU A 74 -15.98 -5.37 17.54
C GLU A 74 -17.42 -5.13 18.02
N GLY A 75 -18.37 -5.76 17.31
CA GLY A 75 -19.78 -5.86 17.66
C GLY A 75 -20.50 -6.76 16.65
N ASP A 76 -21.65 -7.31 17.02
CA ASP A 76 -22.46 -8.26 16.20
C ASP A 76 -23.00 -7.67 14.86
N THR A 77 -22.60 -6.44 14.53
CA THR A 77 -22.91 -5.72 13.29
C THR A 77 -21.58 -5.31 12.64
N LEU A 78 -21.39 -5.71 11.38
CA LEU A 78 -20.22 -5.48 10.49
C LEU A 78 -19.01 -4.78 11.15
N PRO A 79 -17.83 -5.44 11.25
CA PRO A 79 -16.68 -4.99 12.04
C PRO A 79 -15.95 -3.75 11.53
N PHE A 80 -16.63 -2.82 10.86
CA PHE A 80 -16.10 -1.56 10.31
C PHE A 80 -17.21 -0.51 10.12
N ALA A 81 -18.22 -0.46 11.00
CA ALA A 81 -19.44 0.34 10.79
C ALA A 81 -19.21 1.86 10.54
N ARG A 82 -18.04 2.41 10.92
CA ARG A 82 -17.64 3.81 10.70
C ARG A 82 -16.72 4.02 9.47
N LEU A 83 -16.32 2.94 8.79
CA LEU A 83 -15.50 2.99 7.59
C LEU A 83 -16.40 3.25 6.37
N THR A 84 -16.14 4.36 5.70
CA THR A 84 -16.94 4.84 4.55
C THR A 84 -16.13 4.92 3.27
N THR A 85 -14.82 5.14 3.36
CA THR A 85 -13.93 5.19 2.19
C THR A 85 -12.60 4.51 2.46
N ILE A 86 -12.15 3.74 1.48
CA ILE A 86 -10.83 3.13 1.42
C ILE A 86 -10.16 3.55 0.11
N ALA A 87 -8.83 3.51 0.04
CA ALA A 87 -8.12 3.68 -1.22
C ALA A 87 -7.19 2.50 -1.51
N GLY A 88 -6.91 2.27 -2.78
CA GLY A 88 -5.80 1.44 -3.26
C GLY A 88 -4.77 2.33 -3.94
N VAL A 89 -3.48 2.03 -3.77
CA VAL A 89 -2.39 2.69 -4.48
C VAL A 89 -1.42 1.66 -5.06
N ASP A 90 -0.89 1.98 -6.24
CA ASP A 90 0.08 1.18 -6.98
C ASP A 90 1.06 2.10 -7.72
N ILE A 91 2.27 1.62 -7.98
CA ILE A 91 3.20 2.18 -8.96
C ILE A 91 3.67 1.09 -9.92
N SER A 92 3.38 1.29 -11.20
CA SER A 92 3.75 0.39 -12.28
C SER A 92 4.83 1.00 -13.17
N PHE A 93 5.97 0.32 -13.36
CA PHE A 93 7.08 0.79 -14.18
C PHE A 93 6.87 0.49 -15.67
N ASP A 94 7.38 1.37 -16.54
CA ASP A 94 7.41 1.14 -17.97
C ASP A 94 8.55 0.17 -18.33
N LYS A 95 8.22 -0.91 -19.06
CA LYS A 95 9.18 -1.93 -19.49
C LYS A 95 10.19 -1.41 -20.53
N ALA A 96 9.80 -0.45 -21.37
CA ALA A 96 10.65 0.14 -22.38
C ALA A 96 11.51 1.28 -21.81
N HIS A 97 11.02 1.94 -20.77
CA HIS A 97 11.65 3.10 -20.15
C HIS A 97 11.66 2.94 -18.62
N PRO A 98 12.67 2.27 -18.03
CA PRO A 98 12.67 1.92 -16.60
C PRO A 98 12.74 3.13 -15.65
N ASP A 99 13.09 4.31 -16.18
CA ASP A 99 13.04 5.58 -15.46
C ASP A 99 11.64 6.22 -15.48
N HIS A 100 10.68 5.62 -16.17
CA HIS A 100 9.29 6.04 -16.19
C HIS A 100 8.42 5.05 -15.44
N ALA A 101 7.46 5.58 -14.70
CA ALA A 101 6.45 4.78 -14.04
C ALA A 101 5.11 5.51 -14.09
N CYS A 102 4.07 4.80 -13.72
CA CYS A 102 2.76 5.36 -13.50
C CYS A 102 2.43 5.23 -12.02
N ALA A 103 1.96 6.30 -11.39
CA ALA A 103 1.49 6.31 -10.00
C ALA A 103 -0.03 6.47 -9.96
N MET A 104 -0.71 5.60 -9.21
CA MET A 104 -2.17 5.49 -9.20
C MET A 104 -2.71 5.53 -7.78
N LEU A 105 -3.89 6.12 -7.65
CA LEU A 105 -4.71 6.07 -6.45
C LEU A 105 -6.17 5.93 -6.86
N THR A 106 -6.87 4.95 -6.29
CA THR A 106 -8.31 4.76 -6.48
C THR A 106 -9.01 4.78 -5.13
N VAL A 107 -10.01 5.64 -4.95
CA VAL A 107 -10.84 5.67 -3.75
C VAL A 107 -12.15 4.93 -4.02
N LEU A 108 -12.52 4.04 -3.09
CA LEU A 108 -13.76 3.28 -3.12
C LEU A 108 -14.60 3.59 -1.87
N THR A 109 -15.93 3.61 -2.02
CA THR A 109 -16.84 3.55 -0.87
C THR A 109 -16.75 2.20 -0.17
N TYR A 110 -16.92 2.16 1.14
CA TYR A 110 -17.03 0.93 1.92
C TYR A 110 -18.41 0.88 2.62
N PRO A 111 -19.09 -0.30 2.68
CA PRO A 111 -18.66 -1.61 2.17
C PRO A 111 -19.00 -1.87 0.70
N GLN A 112 -19.59 -0.91 -0.04
CA GLN A 112 -20.13 -1.18 -1.39
C GLN A 112 -19.06 -1.31 -2.49
N LEU A 113 -17.80 -0.95 -2.22
CA LEU A 113 -16.67 -0.99 -3.14
C LEU A 113 -16.93 -0.27 -4.48
N LYS A 114 -17.64 0.86 -4.45
CA LYS A 114 -17.86 1.70 -5.63
C LYS A 114 -16.75 2.73 -5.74
N VAL A 115 -16.12 2.79 -6.91
CA VAL A 115 -15.13 3.83 -7.21
C VAL A 115 -15.78 5.21 -7.17
N VAL A 116 -15.20 6.11 -6.37
CA VAL A 116 -15.65 7.51 -6.22
C VAL A 116 -14.59 8.52 -6.65
N HIS A 117 -13.33 8.08 -6.78
CA HIS A 117 -12.26 8.91 -7.30
C HIS A 117 -11.12 8.04 -7.85
N GLU A 118 -10.48 8.51 -8.92
CA GLU A 118 -9.27 7.92 -9.51
C GLU A 118 -8.31 9.06 -9.84
N SER A 119 -7.04 8.90 -9.46
CA SER A 119 -5.95 9.79 -9.84
C SER A 119 -4.80 8.95 -10.39
N ARG A 120 -4.23 9.41 -11.51
CA ARG A 120 -3.14 8.76 -12.22
C ARG A 120 -2.15 9.80 -12.73
N ALA A 121 -0.87 9.54 -12.59
CA ALA A 121 0.18 10.35 -13.20
C ALA A 121 1.31 9.47 -13.73
N VAL A 122 1.76 9.76 -14.96
CA VAL A 122 3.04 9.26 -15.46
C VAL A 122 4.15 10.11 -14.85
N VAL A 123 5.15 9.47 -14.26
CA VAL A 123 6.21 10.08 -13.47
C VAL A 123 7.57 9.59 -13.94
N GLU A 124 8.59 10.41 -13.69
CA GLU A 124 10.00 10.11 -13.97
C GLU A 124 10.71 9.83 -12.65
N MET A 125 11.31 8.65 -12.53
CA MET A 125 12.02 8.14 -11.37
C MET A 125 13.45 8.66 -11.36
N ARG A 126 13.67 9.74 -10.61
CA ARG A 126 14.99 10.42 -10.55
C ARG A 126 15.95 9.81 -9.55
N GLU A 127 15.40 9.04 -8.62
CA GLU A 127 16.18 8.40 -7.56
C GLU A 127 16.64 7.00 -8.01
N PRO A 128 17.90 6.61 -7.70
CA PRO A 128 18.44 5.32 -8.11
C PRO A 128 17.73 4.18 -7.39
N TYR A 129 17.70 3.00 -8.03
CA TYR A 129 17.27 1.78 -7.38
C TYR A 129 18.35 1.28 -6.43
N ILE A 130 18.11 1.39 -5.12
CA ILE A 130 18.94 0.79 -4.08
C ILE A 130 18.07 -0.23 -3.33
N PRO A 131 18.44 -1.53 -3.31
CA PRO A 131 17.67 -2.55 -2.61
C PRO A 131 17.40 -2.18 -1.14
N GLY A 132 16.14 -2.31 -0.72
CA GLY A 132 15.67 -1.90 0.61
C GLY A 132 15.30 -0.41 0.75
N PHE A 133 15.35 0.37 -0.35
CA PHE A 133 15.02 1.80 -0.35
C PHE A 133 14.04 2.19 -1.46
N LEU A 134 13.30 1.23 -2.02
CA LEU A 134 12.35 1.48 -3.11
C LEU A 134 11.34 2.59 -2.77
N ALA A 135 10.87 2.63 -1.52
CA ALA A 135 9.94 3.65 -1.03
C ALA A 135 10.41 5.10 -1.30
N PHE A 136 11.71 5.39 -1.28
CA PHE A 136 12.24 6.74 -1.55
C PHE A 136 12.08 7.15 -3.03
N ARG A 137 11.90 6.19 -3.94
CA ARG A 137 11.61 6.47 -5.35
C ARG A 137 10.12 6.79 -5.56
N GLU A 138 9.26 6.27 -4.70
CA GLU A 138 7.83 6.12 -4.99
C GLU A 138 6.93 7.00 -4.12
N VAL A 139 7.28 7.19 -2.85
CA VAL A 139 6.38 7.75 -1.83
C VAL A 139 5.91 9.16 -2.16
N ASP A 140 6.77 10.00 -2.72
CA ASP A 140 6.42 11.38 -3.08
C ASP A 140 5.35 11.42 -4.17
N PHE A 141 5.40 10.49 -5.13
CA PHE A 141 4.41 10.42 -6.20
C PHE A 141 3.05 9.97 -5.69
N LEU A 142 3.01 9.03 -4.75
CA LEU A 142 1.77 8.58 -4.10
C LEU A 142 1.18 9.65 -3.18
N LEU A 143 2.02 10.34 -2.40
CA LEU A 143 1.60 11.47 -1.57
C LEU A 143 0.96 12.58 -2.41
N GLU A 144 1.48 12.86 -3.60
CA GLU A 144 0.87 13.86 -4.47
C GLU A 144 -0.52 13.45 -4.97
N ARG A 145 -0.75 12.16 -5.28
CA ARG A 145 -2.10 11.65 -5.61
C ARG A 145 -3.05 11.82 -4.42
N LEU A 146 -2.59 11.53 -3.21
CA LEU A 146 -3.40 11.70 -2.00
C LEU A 146 -3.74 13.18 -1.71
N ARG A 147 -2.77 14.09 -1.87
CA ARG A 147 -2.98 15.54 -1.76
C ARG A 147 -3.96 16.04 -2.82
N GLU A 148 -3.95 15.45 -4.01
CA GLU A 148 -4.91 15.75 -5.06
C GLU A 148 -6.35 15.42 -4.62
N VAL A 149 -6.59 14.23 -4.05
CA VAL A 149 -7.89 13.87 -3.46
C VAL A 149 -8.29 14.89 -2.41
N GLN A 150 -7.38 15.26 -1.51
CA GLN A 150 -7.68 16.22 -0.44
C GLN A 150 -8.09 17.59 -0.98
N ARG A 151 -7.47 18.05 -2.07
CA ARG A 151 -7.78 19.34 -2.69
C ARG A 151 -9.07 19.31 -3.52
N GLN A 152 -9.32 18.23 -4.25
CA GLN A 152 -10.41 18.17 -5.23
C GLN A 152 -11.68 17.51 -4.69
N HIS A 153 -11.53 16.51 -3.83
CA HIS A 153 -12.61 15.67 -3.29
C HIS A 153 -12.40 15.36 -1.79
N PRO A 154 -12.31 16.37 -0.90
CA PRO A 154 -12.04 16.16 0.52
C PRO A 154 -13.06 15.23 1.21
N GLN A 155 -14.30 15.18 0.73
CA GLN A 155 -15.35 14.25 1.20
C GLN A 155 -15.07 12.78 0.87
N HIS A 156 -14.14 12.51 -0.04
CA HIS A 156 -13.68 11.18 -0.43
C HIS A 156 -12.23 10.94 0.04
N TYR A 157 -11.73 11.72 0.99
CA TYR A 157 -10.41 11.46 1.55
C TYR A 157 -10.42 10.10 2.28
N PRO A 158 -9.51 9.17 1.93
CA PRO A 158 -9.59 7.79 2.41
C PRO A 158 -9.26 7.68 3.90
N GLN A 159 -9.95 6.78 4.59
CA GLN A 159 -9.70 6.47 6.00
C GLN A 159 -8.65 5.38 6.19
N VAL A 160 -8.49 4.51 5.19
CA VAL A 160 -7.48 3.44 5.12
C VAL A 160 -7.00 3.34 3.68
N ILE A 161 -5.71 3.07 3.49
CA ILE A 161 -5.13 2.86 2.15
C ILE A 161 -4.46 1.49 2.08
N LEU A 162 -4.79 0.74 1.03
CA LEU A 162 -4.16 -0.51 0.65
C LEU A 162 -3.03 -0.18 -0.33
N VAL A 163 -1.83 -0.62 -0.01
CA VAL A 163 -0.62 -0.33 -0.77
C VAL A 163 -0.12 -1.63 -1.37
N ASP A 164 0.08 -1.66 -2.69
CA ASP A 164 0.87 -2.72 -3.32
C ASP A 164 2.35 -2.47 -2.98
N GLY A 165 2.79 -3.09 -1.89
CA GLY A 165 4.12 -2.87 -1.34
C GLY A 165 4.22 -3.26 0.13
N ASN A 166 5.44 -3.58 0.55
CA ASN A 166 5.70 -4.06 1.89
C ASN A 166 5.47 -2.99 2.97
N GLY A 167 4.99 -3.41 4.14
CA GLY A 167 4.93 -2.62 5.37
C GLY A 167 6.10 -2.98 6.31
N ILE A 168 5.80 -3.47 7.51
CA ILE A 168 6.83 -3.93 8.46
C ILE A 168 7.53 -5.22 7.99
N LEU A 169 6.92 -5.97 7.07
CA LEU A 169 7.58 -7.09 6.40
C LEU A 169 8.51 -6.57 5.29
N HIS A 170 9.51 -5.81 5.72
CA HIS A 170 10.56 -5.27 4.88
C HIS A 170 11.90 -5.61 5.56
N PRO A 171 13.03 -5.78 4.85
CA PRO A 171 14.31 -6.13 5.48
C PRO A 171 14.74 -5.16 6.60
N ARG A 172 14.20 -3.95 6.61
CA ARG A 172 14.43 -2.92 7.64
C ARG A 172 13.22 -2.62 8.53
N GLY A 173 12.14 -3.37 8.38
CA GLY A 173 10.90 -3.14 9.14
C GLY A 173 10.14 -1.86 8.75
N PHE A 174 10.41 -1.32 7.56
CA PHE A 174 9.88 -0.03 7.10
C PHE A 174 9.83 0.04 5.56
N GLY A 175 8.88 -0.66 4.96
CA GLY A 175 8.66 -0.66 3.51
C GLY A 175 7.81 0.52 3.04
N LEU A 176 7.37 0.47 1.78
CA LEU A 176 6.56 1.52 1.15
C LEU A 176 5.30 1.85 1.94
N ALA A 177 4.54 0.84 2.40
CA ALA A 177 3.29 1.06 3.12
C ALA A 177 3.53 1.78 4.46
N SER A 178 4.56 1.37 5.21
CA SER A 178 4.97 2.04 6.46
C SER A 178 5.41 3.48 6.22
N HIS A 179 6.23 3.69 5.18
CA HIS A 179 6.77 4.98 4.82
C HIS A 179 5.65 5.95 4.42
N LEU A 180 4.78 5.54 3.51
CA LEU A 180 3.63 6.32 3.08
C LEU A 180 2.69 6.62 4.26
N GLY A 181 2.41 5.63 5.11
CA GLY A 181 1.54 5.80 6.28
C GLY A 181 2.03 6.85 7.27
N VAL A 182 3.32 6.79 7.62
CA VAL A 182 3.94 7.77 8.52
C VAL A 182 3.91 9.19 7.94
N LEU A 183 4.14 9.34 6.64
CA LEU A 183 4.12 10.66 5.99
C LEU A 183 2.70 11.20 5.76
N ALA A 184 1.75 10.32 5.43
CA ALA A 184 0.37 10.67 5.17
C ALA A 184 -0.47 10.88 6.44
N ASP A 185 -0.02 10.33 7.58
CA ASP A 185 -0.79 10.29 8.82
C ASP A 185 -2.14 9.54 8.64
N ILE A 186 -2.12 8.43 7.90
CA ILE A 186 -3.28 7.57 7.59
C ILE A 186 -2.93 6.09 7.83
N PRO A 187 -3.86 5.28 8.37
CA PRO A 187 -3.71 3.83 8.41
C PRO A 187 -3.47 3.20 7.02
N MET A 188 -2.46 2.35 6.94
CA MET A 188 -2.02 1.67 5.71
C MET A 188 -1.94 0.17 5.92
N TRP A 189 -2.37 -0.55 4.89
CA TRP A 189 -2.22 -1.99 4.79
C TRP A 189 -1.31 -2.32 3.61
N GLY A 190 -0.20 -3.00 3.88
CA GLY A 190 0.77 -3.39 2.87
C GLY A 190 0.92 -4.91 2.77
N GLY A 191 1.01 -5.42 1.55
CA GLY A 191 1.30 -6.82 1.28
C GLY A 191 1.83 -7.04 -0.14
N GLN A 192 2.69 -8.04 -0.29
CA GLN A 192 3.02 -8.67 -1.57
C GLN A 192 2.88 -10.19 -1.42
N GLU A 193 2.14 -10.79 -2.36
CA GLU A 193 1.83 -12.21 -2.69
C GLU A 193 1.83 -13.32 -1.60
N THR A 194 2.59 -13.27 -0.49
CA THR A 194 2.60 -14.33 0.53
C THR A 194 2.61 -13.88 1.99
N HIS A 195 2.75 -12.58 2.31
CA HIS A 195 2.76 -12.12 3.70
C HIS A 195 2.22 -10.69 3.86
N THR A 196 1.40 -10.47 4.89
CA THR A 196 0.58 -9.27 5.08
C THR A 196 0.94 -8.52 6.36
N THR A 197 0.99 -7.19 6.36
CA THR A 197 1.25 -6.41 7.59
C THR A 197 0.44 -5.11 7.72
N TRP A 198 0.05 -4.79 8.96
CA TRP A 198 -0.65 -3.57 9.35
C TRP A 198 0.32 -2.45 9.78
N THR A 199 -0.02 -1.21 9.42
CA THR A 199 0.67 0.00 9.90
C THR A 199 -0.31 1.16 10.07
N ALA A 200 -0.33 1.81 11.22
CA ALA A 200 -1.17 2.96 11.54
C ALA A 200 -0.34 4.23 11.77
N SER A 201 -1.01 5.39 11.70
CA SER A 201 -0.45 6.70 12.07
C SER A 201 -1.46 7.52 12.87
N ARG A 202 -0.99 8.54 13.60
CA ARG A 202 -1.62 9.15 14.80
C ARG A 202 -2.99 9.78 14.62
N ARG A 203 -3.43 10.11 13.40
CA ARG A 203 -4.80 10.61 13.21
C ARG A 203 -5.82 9.48 13.11
N ALA A 204 -6.13 8.90 14.27
CA ALA A 204 -7.49 8.45 14.52
C ALA A 204 -8.42 9.69 14.41
N LEU A 205 -9.04 9.83 13.24
CA LEU A 205 -10.32 10.49 12.96
C LEU A 205 -10.83 11.46 14.04
N THR A 206 -10.24 12.66 14.15
CA THR A 206 -10.96 13.82 14.68
C THR A 206 -12.02 14.22 13.65
N THR A 207 -13.15 13.53 13.66
CA THR A 207 -14.33 13.97 12.92
C THR A 207 -14.70 15.36 13.43
N ASN A 208 -14.87 16.26 12.47
CA ASN A 208 -15.34 17.64 12.57
C ASN A 208 -16.62 17.75 13.41
N LYS A 209 -16.47 17.74 14.74
CA LYS A 209 -17.45 18.28 15.68
C LYS A 209 -17.00 19.71 15.96
N GLU A 210 -17.92 20.66 15.76
CA GLU A 210 -17.81 22.08 16.12
C GLU A 210 -17.25 23.04 15.06
N SER A 211 -18.07 23.33 14.04
CA SER A 211 -18.24 24.71 13.53
C SER A 211 -19.64 24.93 12.96
N ARG A 212 -20.65 24.57 13.75
CA ARG A 212 -21.97 25.20 13.71
C ARG A 212 -22.29 25.57 15.15
N LEU A 213 -21.92 26.79 15.54
CA LEU A 213 -22.52 27.64 16.58
C LEU A 213 -21.56 28.81 16.86
N SER A 214 -21.69 29.87 16.07
CA SER A 214 -21.62 31.29 16.50
C SER A 214 -22.01 32.16 15.31
#